data_AF-A0A8J5V6F8-F1
#
_entry.id   AF-A0A8J5V6F8-F1
#
_cell.length_a   1.000
_cell.length_b   1.000
_cell.length_c   1.000
_cell.angle_alpha   90.00
_cell.angle_beta   90.00
_cell.angle_gamma   90.00
#
_symmetry.space_group_name_H-M   'P 1'
#
loop_
_entity.id
_entity.type
_entity.pdbx_description
1 polymer ?
#
loop_
_entity_poly.entity_id
_entity_poly.type
_entity_poly.pdbx_seq_one_letter_code
_entity_poly.pdbx_strand_id
1 'polypeptide(L)'
;ALVNILRVRIDACDRLWAVDSGIDDILDVDPKNCSDAYVYNSDLGGYGLVVYSMAKNDSWRINHNYFYFDPLNGEYNVSGIHFQWTDGMFGMALSPPKEDGSKTLYFHSMSGIHEFAVSTSLIKNQTALADPKYWTQFHVVGNKGPLTQGTSSMCDLETGIIYFTQLNKNAVACWDTKMDLNPDNFRIVAQDNEKLVFPNDIIIEPKTRKFYCLSDNLPVLQYSEYDVNQTNFYIHVASLDDLTTACRAKAE
;
A
#
# COMPACT_ATOMS: atom_id res chain seq x y z
N ALA A 1 0.73 11.20 -10.97
CA ALA A 1 0.27 10.89 -9.61
C ALA A 1 1.46 11.08 -8.68
N LEU A 2 1.25 11.80 -7.56
CA LEU A 2 1.85 11.66 -6.21
C LEU A 2 1.85 10.22 -5.68
N VAL A 3 2.77 9.29 -6.03
CA VAL A 3 2.58 7.85 -5.72
C VAL A 3 3.46 7.32 -4.59
N ASN A 4 4.76 7.62 -4.57
CA ASN A 4 5.68 7.22 -3.50
C ASN A 4 6.96 8.07 -3.54
N ILE A 5 7.40 8.58 -2.39
CA ILE A 5 8.61 9.42 -2.30
C ILE A 5 9.85 8.52 -2.23
N LEU A 6 10.37 8.16 -3.39
CA LEU A 6 11.55 7.31 -3.51
C LEU A 6 12.83 8.00 -3.00
N ARG A 7 12.85 9.33 -2.90
CA ARG A 7 13.98 10.09 -2.35
C ARG A 7 13.54 11.28 -1.51
N VAL A 8 13.94 11.25 -0.25
CA VAL A 8 13.82 12.36 0.69
C VAL A 8 15.20 12.97 0.94
N ARG A 9 15.32 14.29 0.79
CA ARG A 9 16.56 15.03 1.09
C ARG A 9 16.21 16.33 1.81
N ILE A 10 16.86 16.59 2.94
CA ILE A 10 16.87 17.93 3.54
C ILE A 10 18.09 18.68 2.99
N ASP A 11 17.89 19.89 2.47
CA ASP A 11 19.00 20.72 1.99
C ASP A 11 19.59 21.61 3.08
N ALA A 12 20.64 22.36 2.74
CA ALA A 12 21.33 23.26 3.68
C ALA A 12 20.47 24.45 4.15
N CYS A 13 19.25 24.59 3.63
CA CYS A 13 18.28 25.62 4.01
C CYS A 13 17.11 25.03 4.83
N ASP A 14 17.24 23.83 5.39
CA ASP A 14 16.19 23.11 6.12
C ASP A 14 14.91 22.84 5.30
N ARG A 15 15.02 22.76 3.97
CA ARG A 15 13.90 22.41 3.11
C ARG A 15 13.88 20.92 2.86
N LEU A 16 12.72 20.29 3.10
CA LEU A 16 12.47 18.90 2.75
C LEU A 16 12.15 18.78 1.26
N TRP A 17 13.00 18.08 0.53
CA TRP A 17 12.80 17.70 -0.87
C TRP A 17 12.35 16.25 -0.94
N ALA A 18 11.22 16.03 -1.58
CA ALA A 18 10.66 14.72 -1.88
C ALA A 18 10.61 14.55 -3.40
N VAL A 19 11.18 13.45 -3.92
CA VAL A 19 11.02 13.06 -5.32
C VAL A 19 10.13 11.84 -5.38
N ASP A 20 8.99 12.02 -6.02
CA ASP A 20 8.04 10.96 -6.33
C ASP A 20 8.47 10.20 -7.58
N SER A 21 8.49 8.86 -7.48
CA SER A 21 8.79 7.98 -8.61
C SER A 21 7.57 7.69 -9.49
N GLY A 22 6.35 7.96 -9.01
CA GLY A 22 5.12 7.52 -9.68
C GLY A 22 4.90 6.01 -9.59
N ILE A 23 5.60 5.31 -8.68
CA ILE A 23 5.65 3.85 -8.53
C ILE A 23 5.49 3.53 -7.04
N ASP A 24 4.67 2.54 -6.66
CA ASP A 24 4.70 2.00 -5.30
C ASP A 24 5.71 0.84 -5.25
N ASP A 25 6.62 0.86 -4.28
CA ASP A 25 7.64 -0.16 -4.13
C ASP A 25 7.82 -0.63 -2.69
N ILE A 26 8.19 -1.90 -2.54
CA ILE A 26 8.50 -2.48 -1.24
C ILE A 26 9.79 -3.31 -1.31
N LEU A 27 10.65 -3.09 -0.32
CA LEU A 27 11.94 -3.78 -0.18
C LEU A 27 11.78 -5.05 0.66
N ASP A 28 12.09 -6.19 0.05
CA ASP A 28 12.24 -7.46 0.76
C ASP A 28 13.73 -7.77 0.99
N VAL A 29 14.19 -7.54 2.21
CA VAL A 29 15.58 -7.80 2.61
C VAL A 29 15.62 -8.56 3.93
N ASP A 30 16.47 -9.58 4.00
CA ASP A 30 16.93 -10.14 5.27
C ASP A 30 18.12 -9.28 5.75
N PRO A 31 18.04 -8.64 6.93
CA PRO A 31 19.15 -7.87 7.49
C PRO A 31 20.46 -8.65 7.65
N LYS A 32 20.40 -10.00 7.66
CA LYS A 32 21.58 -10.87 7.71
C LYS A 32 22.16 -11.19 6.34
N ASN A 33 21.43 -10.93 5.26
CA ASN A 33 21.84 -11.23 3.88
C ASN A 33 21.37 -10.12 2.91
N CYS A 34 21.89 -8.90 3.09
CA CYS A 34 21.53 -7.75 2.26
C CYS A 34 21.85 -7.94 0.76
N SER A 35 22.76 -8.86 0.40
CA SER A 35 23.09 -9.18 -0.99
C SER A 35 21.98 -9.91 -1.75
N ASP A 36 21.04 -10.56 -1.04
CA ASP A 36 19.89 -11.25 -1.64
C ASP A 36 18.59 -10.43 -1.45
N ALA A 37 18.70 -9.11 -1.52
CA ALA A 37 17.55 -8.21 -1.47
C ALA A 37 16.73 -8.29 -2.77
N TYR A 38 15.42 -8.12 -2.63
CA TYR A 38 14.48 -7.99 -3.74
C TYR A 38 13.69 -6.70 -3.60
N VAL A 39 13.37 -6.07 -4.73
CA VAL A 39 12.44 -4.95 -4.79
C VAL A 39 11.24 -5.36 -5.62
N TYR A 40 10.05 -5.11 -5.09
CA TYR A 40 8.77 -5.31 -5.77
C TYR A 40 8.24 -3.93 -6.14
N ASN A 41 8.15 -3.64 -7.43
CA ASN A 41 7.67 -2.35 -7.95
C ASN A 41 6.35 -2.57 -8.68
N SER A 42 5.31 -1.84 -8.29
CA SER A 42 4.04 -1.84 -8.99
C SER A 42 4.09 -0.98 -10.26
N ASP A 43 3.53 -1.47 -11.35
CA ASP A 43 3.28 -0.68 -12.55
C ASP A 43 1.80 -0.33 -12.59
N LEU A 44 1.48 0.84 -12.08
CA LEU A 44 0.12 1.29 -11.84
C LEU A 44 -0.73 1.36 -13.12
N GLY A 45 -0.17 1.93 -14.19
CA GLY A 45 -0.87 2.13 -15.46
C GLY A 45 -0.72 0.96 -16.43
N GLY A 46 0.35 0.17 -16.30
CA GLY A 46 0.60 -1.02 -17.12
C GLY A 46 0.09 -2.33 -16.49
N TYR A 47 -0.47 -2.28 -15.29
CA TYR A 47 -1.09 -3.42 -14.58
C TYR A 47 -0.14 -4.61 -14.39
N GLY A 48 1.04 -4.36 -13.83
CA GLY A 48 2.06 -5.39 -13.65
C GLY A 48 2.87 -5.24 -12.37
N LEU A 49 3.62 -6.30 -12.06
CA LEU A 49 4.63 -6.30 -10.99
C LEU A 49 6.00 -6.45 -11.61
N VAL A 50 6.93 -5.55 -11.32
CA VAL A 50 8.35 -5.72 -11.66
C VAL A 50 9.09 -6.17 -10.41
N VAL A 51 9.74 -7.32 -10.51
CA VAL A 51 10.60 -7.87 -9.46
C VAL A 51 12.06 -7.63 -9.86
N TYR A 52 12.81 -6.96 -9.00
CA TYR A 52 14.26 -6.82 -9.12
C TYR A 52 14.97 -7.69 -8.09
N SER A 53 16.03 -8.37 -8.49
CA SER A 53 16.91 -9.16 -7.62
C SER A 53 18.29 -8.54 -7.57
N MET A 54 18.73 -8.15 -6.37
CA MET A 54 20.07 -7.59 -6.16
C MET A 54 21.16 -8.61 -6.48
N ALA A 55 21.00 -9.85 -6.02
CA ALA A 55 21.99 -10.91 -6.22
C ALA A 55 22.23 -11.25 -7.70
N LYS A 56 21.16 -11.23 -8.51
CA LYS A 56 21.23 -11.48 -9.96
C LYS A 56 21.55 -10.22 -10.76
N ASN A 57 21.38 -9.05 -10.16
CA ASN A 57 21.34 -7.76 -10.84
C ASN A 57 20.46 -7.80 -12.10
N ASP A 58 19.27 -8.37 -11.94
CA ASP A 58 18.32 -8.61 -13.02
C ASP A 58 16.89 -8.31 -12.54
N SER A 59 16.00 -8.00 -13.48
CA SER A 59 14.59 -7.73 -13.22
C SER A 59 13.68 -8.42 -14.22
N TRP A 60 12.50 -8.82 -13.77
CA TRP A 60 11.49 -9.41 -14.63
C TRP A 60 10.10 -8.87 -14.29
N ARG A 61 9.23 -8.87 -15.29
CA ARG A 61 7.84 -8.45 -15.14
C ARG A 61 6.93 -9.66 -15.00
N ILE A 62 5.98 -9.55 -14.08
CA ILE A 62 4.88 -10.48 -13.87
C ILE A 62 3.58 -9.77 -14.27
N ASN A 63 2.73 -10.47 -15.01
CA ASN A 63 1.41 -9.97 -15.38
C ASN A 63 0.36 -10.90 -14.76
N HIS A 64 -0.68 -10.35 -14.17
CA HIS A 64 -1.77 -11.12 -13.60
C HIS A 64 -3.04 -10.28 -13.62
N ASN A 65 -4.21 -10.91 -13.80
CA ASN A 65 -5.49 -10.19 -13.84
C ASN A 65 -5.78 -9.42 -12.54
N TYR A 66 -5.24 -9.90 -11.41
CA TYR A 66 -5.39 -9.22 -10.12
C TYR A 66 -4.59 -7.91 -10.00
N PHE A 67 -3.71 -7.61 -10.96
CA PHE A 67 -3.00 -6.33 -10.99
C PHE A 67 -3.79 -5.21 -11.68
N TYR A 68 -4.94 -5.54 -12.29
CA TYR A 68 -5.80 -4.57 -12.96
C TYR A 68 -6.71 -3.85 -11.96
N PHE A 69 -7.16 -2.66 -12.36
CA PHE A 69 -8.23 -1.98 -11.64
C PHE A 69 -9.56 -2.76 -11.75
N ASP A 70 -10.43 -2.54 -10.77
CA ASP A 70 -11.80 -2.98 -10.81
C ASP A 70 -12.67 -1.89 -11.47
N PRO A 71 -13.26 -2.15 -12.65
CA PRO A 71 -14.06 -1.15 -13.36
C PRO A 71 -15.32 -0.70 -12.59
N LEU A 72 -15.74 -1.44 -11.56
CA LEU A 72 -16.86 -1.04 -10.70
C LEU A 72 -16.44 -0.06 -9.60
N ASN A 73 -15.13 0.15 -9.39
CA ASN A 73 -14.57 0.91 -8.27
C ASN A 73 -13.61 2.02 -8.73
N GLY A 74 -13.67 2.42 -10.01
CA GLY A 74 -12.86 3.52 -10.56
C GLY A 74 -13.39 4.93 -10.29
N GLU A 75 -14.56 5.05 -9.65
CA GLU A 75 -15.13 6.34 -9.26
C GLU A 75 -14.69 6.75 -7.85
N TYR A 76 -14.31 8.01 -7.72
CA TYR A 76 -13.87 8.61 -6.47
C TYR A 76 -14.72 9.82 -6.11
N ASN A 77 -14.94 9.97 -4.81
CA ASN A 77 -15.47 11.18 -4.20
C ASN A 77 -14.63 11.46 -2.94
N VAL A 78 -13.59 12.27 -3.10
CA VAL A 78 -12.69 12.63 -2.00
C VAL A 78 -12.99 14.06 -1.60
N SER A 79 -13.58 14.23 -0.41
CA SER A 79 -13.95 15.53 0.16
C SER A 79 -14.77 16.43 -0.79
N GLY A 80 -15.71 15.82 -1.53
CA GLY A 80 -16.60 16.52 -2.46
C GLY A 80 -16.03 16.70 -3.88
N ILE A 81 -14.80 16.27 -4.14
CA ILE A 81 -14.20 16.28 -5.47
C ILE A 81 -14.43 14.94 -6.14
N HIS A 82 -15.14 14.98 -7.27
CA HIS A 82 -15.47 13.81 -8.06
C HIS A 82 -14.48 13.64 -9.22
N PHE A 83 -13.91 12.45 -9.35
CA PHE A 83 -13.02 12.09 -10.43
C PHE A 83 -13.04 10.58 -10.69
N GLN A 84 -12.44 10.17 -11.80
CA GLN A 84 -12.34 8.76 -12.18
C GLN A 84 -10.89 8.41 -12.48
N TRP A 85 -10.39 7.34 -11.88
CA TRP A 85 -9.10 6.75 -12.19
C TRP A 85 -9.23 5.25 -12.43
N THR A 86 -8.35 4.73 -13.28
CA THR A 86 -8.28 3.31 -13.63
C THR A 86 -7.00 2.68 -13.09
N ASP A 87 -6.53 3.18 -11.96
CA ASP A 87 -5.23 2.86 -11.41
C ASP A 87 -5.21 1.41 -10.87
N GLY A 88 -4.24 0.64 -11.37
CA GLY A 88 -4.05 -0.78 -11.09
C GLY A 88 -3.43 -1.07 -9.74
N MET A 89 -2.68 -2.18 -9.66
CA MET A 89 -1.91 -2.56 -8.47
C MET A 89 -1.10 -1.37 -7.96
N PHE A 90 -1.31 -1.03 -6.69
CA PHE A 90 -0.64 0.07 -6.01
C PHE A 90 -0.11 -0.50 -4.71
N GLY A 91 -0.89 -0.48 -3.63
CA GLY A 91 -0.45 -0.84 -2.29
C GLY A 91 0.00 -2.28 -2.15
N MET A 92 1.16 -2.45 -1.53
CA MET A 92 1.79 -3.74 -1.26
C MET A 92 2.25 -3.85 0.21
N ALA A 93 1.96 -4.98 0.85
CA ALA A 93 2.42 -5.29 2.20
C ALA A 93 3.04 -6.68 2.29
N LEU A 94 4.25 -6.77 2.85
CA LEU A 94 4.92 -8.05 3.11
C LEU A 94 4.56 -8.59 4.50
N SER A 95 4.14 -9.85 4.56
CA SER A 95 3.93 -10.54 5.83
C SER A 95 5.25 -10.78 6.58
N PRO A 96 5.17 -11.15 7.88
CA PRO A 96 6.27 -11.82 8.54
C PRO A 96 6.73 -13.06 7.75
N PRO A 97 8.02 -13.43 7.81
CA PRO A 97 8.50 -14.64 7.16
C PRO A 97 7.87 -15.88 7.80
N LYS A 98 7.52 -16.85 6.96
CA LYS A 98 7.10 -18.21 7.35
C LYS A 98 8.31 -19.03 7.77
N GLU A 99 8.08 -20.24 8.26
CA GLU A 99 9.14 -21.18 8.68
C GLU A 99 10.16 -21.49 7.57
N ASP A 100 9.72 -21.51 6.31
CA ASP A 100 10.57 -21.72 5.14
C ASP A 100 11.29 -20.44 4.65
N GLY A 101 11.14 -19.32 5.38
CA GLY A 101 11.69 -18.02 5.03
C GLY A 101 10.90 -17.27 3.95
N SER A 102 9.89 -17.89 3.33
CA SER A 102 9.03 -17.19 2.38
C SER A 102 8.08 -16.23 3.09
N LYS A 103 7.81 -15.10 2.47
CA LYS A 103 6.78 -14.14 2.88
C LYS A 103 5.58 -14.23 1.95
N THR A 104 4.41 -13.82 2.43
CA THR A 104 3.27 -13.50 1.58
C THR A 104 3.37 -12.03 1.19
N LEU A 105 3.28 -11.74 -0.11
CA LEU A 105 3.05 -10.38 -0.61
C LEU A 105 1.53 -10.20 -0.73
N TYR A 106 0.98 -9.34 0.12
CA TYR A 106 -0.38 -8.82 -0.01
C TYR A 106 -0.36 -7.61 -0.94
N PHE A 107 -1.36 -7.50 -1.81
CA PHE A 107 -1.47 -6.37 -2.71
C PHE A 107 -2.92 -6.08 -3.10
N HIS A 108 -3.17 -4.85 -3.54
CA HIS A 108 -4.45 -4.45 -4.12
C HIS A 108 -4.26 -3.42 -5.23
N SER A 109 -5.27 -3.30 -6.09
CA SER A 109 -5.37 -2.15 -6.99
C SER A 109 -5.91 -0.92 -6.26
N MET A 110 -5.45 0.25 -6.68
CA MET A 110 -5.90 1.53 -6.12
C MET A 110 -7.41 1.69 -6.36
N SER A 111 -7.82 1.53 -7.61
CA SER A 111 -9.23 1.47 -8.01
C SER A 111 -9.79 0.07 -7.79
N GLY A 112 -9.81 -0.40 -6.54
CA GLY A 112 -10.30 -1.72 -6.17
C GLY A 112 -10.63 -1.84 -4.68
N ILE A 113 -11.42 -2.86 -4.33
CA ILE A 113 -11.86 -3.14 -2.94
C ILE A 113 -11.50 -4.55 -2.46
N HIS A 114 -10.77 -5.31 -3.26
CA HIS A 114 -10.29 -6.63 -2.89
C HIS A 114 -8.82 -6.58 -2.50
N GLU A 115 -8.42 -7.48 -1.62
CA GLU A 115 -7.01 -7.77 -1.35
C GLU A 115 -6.66 -9.11 -1.97
N PHE A 116 -5.45 -9.19 -2.50
CA PHE A 116 -4.89 -10.39 -3.13
C PHE A 116 -3.58 -10.77 -2.45
N ALA A 117 -3.15 -12.01 -2.65
CA ALA A 117 -1.91 -12.52 -2.08
C ALA A 117 -1.18 -13.42 -3.06
N VAL A 118 0.16 -13.40 -2.96
CA VAL A 118 1.05 -14.35 -3.64
C VAL A 118 2.25 -14.66 -2.76
N SER A 119 2.80 -15.87 -2.88
CA SER A 119 4.05 -16.21 -2.19
C SER A 119 5.24 -15.52 -2.85
N THR A 120 6.11 -14.90 -2.04
CA THR A 120 7.40 -14.37 -2.50
C THR A 120 8.29 -15.45 -3.11
N SER A 121 8.20 -16.71 -2.67
CA SER A 121 8.98 -17.82 -3.25
C SER A 121 8.62 -18.09 -4.71
N LEU A 122 7.37 -17.86 -5.12
CA LEU A 122 6.94 -17.97 -6.51
C LEU A 122 7.50 -16.81 -7.34
N ILE A 123 7.23 -15.58 -6.91
CA ILE A 123 7.56 -14.38 -7.70
C ILE A 123 9.08 -14.11 -7.77
N LYS A 124 9.87 -14.63 -6.81
CA LYS A 124 11.35 -14.64 -6.87
C LYS A 124 11.91 -15.65 -7.88
N ASN A 125 11.14 -16.68 -8.24
CA ASN A 125 11.58 -17.77 -9.12
C ASN A 125 11.10 -17.57 -10.56
N GLN A 126 11.95 -16.94 -11.40
CA GLN A 126 11.68 -16.73 -12.83
C GLN A 126 11.29 -18.00 -13.59
N THR A 127 11.90 -19.15 -13.28
CA THR A 127 11.59 -20.42 -13.96
C THR A 127 10.20 -20.93 -13.59
N ALA A 128 9.76 -20.73 -12.35
CA ALA A 128 8.40 -21.08 -11.93
C ALA A 128 7.34 -20.24 -12.66
N LEU A 129 7.65 -19.00 -13.04
CA LEU A 129 6.77 -18.13 -13.81
C LEU A 129 6.64 -18.53 -15.29
N ALA A 130 7.50 -19.43 -15.78
CA ALA A 130 7.36 -20.00 -17.12
C ALA A 130 6.30 -21.12 -17.19
N ASP A 131 5.83 -21.64 -16.03
CA ASP A 131 4.73 -22.59 -15.99
C ASP A 131 3.42 -21.89 -16.41
N PRO A 132 2.70 -22.36 -17.45
CA PRO A 132 1.44 -21.75 -17.87
C PRO A 132 0.34 -21.73 -16.80
N LYS A 133 0.54 -22.38 -15.65
CA LYS A 133 -0.37 -22.41 -14.50
C LYS A 133 0.08 -21.56 -13.30
N TYR A 134 1.18 -20.80 -13.39
CA TYR A 134 1.67 -19.99 -12.26
C TYR A 134 0.58 -19.04 -11.70
N TRP A 135 -0.31 -18.54 -12.57
CA TRP A 135 -1.42 -17.66 -12.21
C TRP A 135 -2.36 -18.27 -11.16
N THR A 136 -2.47 -19.60 -11.08
CA THR A 136 -3.31 -20.29 -10.08
C THR A 136 -2.80 -20.14 -8.64
N GLN A 137 -1.56 -19.69 -8.46
CA GLN A 137 -0.91 -19.47 -7.16
C GLN A 137 -1.14 -18.06 -6.61
N PHE A 138 -1.84 -17.21 -7.35
CA PHE A 138 -2.37 -15.95 -6.85
C PHE A 138 -3.74 -16.21 -6.22
N HIS A 139 -3.99 -15.59 -5.07
CA HIS A 139 -5.19 -15.86 -4.28
C HIS A 139 -5.95 -14.58 -3.99
N VAL A 140 -7.28 -14.64 -4.05
CA VAL A 140 -8.15 -13.61 -3.47
C VAL A 140 -8.15 -13.82 -1.96
N VAL A 141 -7.76 -12.80 -1.22
CA VAL A 141 -7.75 -12.82 0.25
C VAL A 141 -9.12 -12.48 0.80
N GLY A 142 -9.79 -11.49 0.20
CA GLY A 142 -11.14 -11.11 0.57
C GLY A 142 -11.55 -9.74 0.04
N ASN A 143 -12.71 -9.28 0.49
CA ASN A 143 -13.31 -8.01 0.12
C ASN A 143 -13.31 -7.07 1.33
N LYS A 144 -12.76 -5.85 1.16
CA LYS A 144 -12.64 -4.83 2.22
C LYS A 144 -13.94 -4.06 2.47
N GLY A 145 -14.89 -4.13 1.53
CA GLY A 145 -16.18 -3.44 1.57
C GLY A 145 -16.25 -2.20 0.67
N PRO A 146 -17.41 -1.55 0.58
CA PRO A 146 -17.60 -0.38 -0.26
C PRO A 146 -16.69 0.79 0.12
N LEU A 147 -16.28 1.56 -0.89
CA LEU A 147 -15.50 2.79 -0.75
C LEU A 147 -14.13 2.58 -0.07
N THR A 148 -13.52 1.40 -0.23
CA THR A 148 -12.24 1.04 0.40
C THR A 148 -11.02 1.14 -0.51
N GLN A 149 -11.15 1.85 -1.63
CA GLN A 149 -10.03 2.23 -2.49
C GLN A 149 -8.95 2.93 -1.66
N GLY A 150 -7.70 2.56 -1.91
CA GLY A 150 -6.54 2.97 -1.13
C GLY A 150 -5.28 2.98 -1.98
N THR A 151 -4.30 3.80 -1.60
CA THR A 151 -2.99 3.85 -2.25
C THR A 151 -2.05 2.85 -1.60
N SER A 152 -1.61 3.13 -0.37
CA SER A 152 -0.57 2.42 0.35
C SER A 152 -1.13 1.47 1.41
N SER A 153 -0.44 0.35 1.61
CA SER A 153 -0.64 -0.57 2.73
C SER A 153 0.68 -1.02 3.34
N MET A 154 0.69 -1.32 4.64
CA MET A 154 1.90 -1.79 5.32
C MET A 154 1.56 -2.75 6.45
N CYS A 155 2.36 -3.81 6.58
CA CYS A 155 2.20 -4.80 7.63
C CYS A 155 3.08 -4.46 8.85
N ASP A 156 2.47 -4.45 10.03
CA ASP A 156 3.18 -4.58 11.29
C ASP A 156 3.68 -6.02 11.44
N LEU A 157 4.98 -6.22 11.20
CA LEU A 157 5.62 -7.53 11.21
C LEU A 157 5.59 -8.23 12.58
N GLU A 158 5.33 -7.48 13.66
CA GLU A 158 5.23 -8.06 15.00
C GLU A 158 3.84 -8.67 15.24
N THR A 159 2.79 -8.01 14.77
CA THR A 159 1.41 -8.38 15.08
C THR A 159 0.72 -9.15 13.96
N GLY A 160 1.17 -8.98 12.71
CA GLY A 160 0.51 -9.46 11.50
C GLY A 160 -0.67 -8.59 11.07
N ILE A 161 -0.83 -7.38 11.62
CA ILE A 161 -1.88 -6.45 11.20
C ILE A 161 -1.38 -5.67 9.98
N ILE A 162 -2.21 -5.57 8.95
CA ILE A 162 -1.97 -4.69 7.81
C ILE A 162 -2.80 -3.43 7.99
N TYR A 163 -2.17 -2.28 7.79
CA TYR A 163 -2.81 -0.97 7.77
C TYR A 163 -2.96 -0.48 6.33
N PHE A 164 -4.02 0.27 6.05
CA PHE A 164 -4.40 0.68 4.71
C PHE A 164 -4.82 2.13 4.71
N THR A 165 -4.32 2.91 3.75
CA THR A 165 -4.89 4.21 3.42
C THR A 165 -6.28 4.03 2.76
N GLN A 166 -7.22 4.94 3.00
CA GLN A 166 -8.60 4.85 2.49
C GLN A 166 -9.04 6.20 1.91
N LEU A 167 -9.00 6.33 0.59
CA LEU A 167 -9.17 7.60 -0.12
C LEU A 167 -10.57 8.16 0.02
N ASN A 168 -11.59 7.37 -0.35
CA ASN A 168 -12.98 7.79 -0.30
C ASN A 168 -13.51 7.99 1.13
N LYS A 169 -12.75 7.58 2.14
CA LYS A 169 -13.14 7.68 3.55
C LYS A 169 -12.32 8.69 4.34
N ASN A 170 -11.28 9.31 3.75
CA ASN A 170 -10.32 10.17 4.45
C ASN A 170 -9.81 9.50 5.75
N ALA A 171 -9.39 8.24 5.63
CA ALA A 171 -9.18 7.37 6.77
C ALA A 171 -7.97 6.45 6.63
N VAL A 172 -7.54 5.89 7.75
CA VAL A 172 -6.66 4.72 7.82
C VAL A 172 -7.48 3.58 8.39
N ALA A 173 -7.44 2.44 7.70
CA ALA A 173 -8.06 1.20 8.14
C ALA A 173 -7.01 0.13 8.49
N CYS A 174 -7.46 -0.97 9.08
CA CYS A 174 -6.63 -2.10 9.44
C CYS A 174 -7.35 -3.43 9.17
N TRP A 175 -6.55 -4.49 9.09
CA TRP A 175 -7.01 -5.88 9.10
C TRP A 175 -5.95 -6.77 9.75
N ASP A 176 -6.36 -7.59 10.74
CA ASP A 176 -5.51 -8.62 11.34
C ASP A 176 -5.53 -9.87 10.46
N THR A 177 -4.37 -10.28 9.91
CA THR A 177 -4.30 -11.40 8.95
C THR A 177 -4.68 -12.75 9.55
N LYS A 178 -4.91 -12.82 10.87
CA LYS A 178 -5.42 -14.01 11.56
C LYS A 178 -6.94 -14.18 11.42
N MET A 179 -7.62 -13.19 10.86
CA MET A 179 -9.07 -13.17 10.62
C MET A 179 -9.34 -13.20 9.12
N ASP A 180 -10.47 -13.77 8.71
CA ASP A 180 -10.92 -13.69 7.31
C ASP A 180 -11.13 -12.23 6.91
N LEU A 181 -10.65 -11.84 5.73
CA LEU A 181 -10.84 -10.48 5.22
C LEU A 181 -12.26 -10.32 4.67
N ASN A 182 -13.07 -9.58 5.41
CA ASN A 182 -14.43 -9.19 5.03
C ASN A 182 -14.73 -7.80 5.63
N PRO A 183 -15.84 -7.15 5.25
CA PRO A 183 -16.19 -5.82 5.75
C PRO A 183 -16.32 -5.71 7.28
N ASP A 184 -16.64 -6.80 7.99
CA ASP A 184 -16.77 -6.79 9.47
C ASP A 184 -15.41 -6.80 10.18
N ASN A 185 -14.39 -7.36 9.51
CA ASN A 185 -13.03 -7.47 10.01
C ASN A 185 -12.08 -6.40 9.44
N PHE A 186 -12.54 -5.58 8.48
CA PHE A 186 -11.79 -4.46 7.92
C PHE A 186 -12.24 -3.15 8.57
N ARG A 187 -11.41 -2.59 9.46
CA ARG A 187 -11.85 -1.57 10.43
C ARG A 187 -11.12 -0.26 10.28
N ILE A 188 -11.85 0.84 10.36
CA ILE A 188 -11.28 2.19 10.41
C ILE A 188 -10.67 2.40 11.80
N VAL A 189 -9.41 2.83 11.85
CA VAL A 189 -8.67 3.11 13.10
C VAL A 189 -8.32 4.58 13.26
N ALA A 190 -8.36 5.37 12.18
CA ALA A 190 -8.25 6.82 12.20
C ALA A 190 -9.04 7.42 11.02
N GLN A 191 -9.70 8.56 11.24
CA GLN A 191 -10.46 9.26 10.20
C GLN A 191 -10.52 10.76 10.52
N ASP A 192 -10.27 11.61 9.52
CA ASP A 192 -10.40 13.06 9.64
C ASP A 192 -10.69 13.67 8.26
N ASN A 193 -11.86 14.29 8.11
CA ASN A 193 -12.31 14.85 6.82
C ASN A 193 -11.68 16.19 6.45
N GLU A 194 -10.88 16.79 7.34
CA GLU A 194 -10.18 18.06 7.09
C GLU A 194 -8.68 17.85 6.92
N LYS A 195 -8.06 17.02 7.76
CA LYS A 195 -6.60 16.86 7.82
C LYS A 195 -6.10 15.55 7.21
N LEU A 196 -6.93 14.51 7.18
CA LEU A 196 -6.59 13.19 6.59
C LEU A 196 -7.25 13.02 5.22
N VAL A 197 -7.43 14.12 4.50
CA VAL A 197 -7.87 14.11 3.10
C VAL A 197 -6.81 13.43 2.24
N PHE A 198 -7.23 12.53 1.35
CA PHE A 198 -6.36 11.79 0.43
C PHE A 198 -5.09 11.24 1.13
N PRO A 199 -5.25 10.27 2.06
CA PRO A 199 -4.11 9.63 2.71
C PRO A 199 -3.30 8.90 1.63
N ASN A 200 -2.08 9.36 1.38
CA ASN A 200 -1.29 8.99 0.22
C ASN A 200 -0.34 7.83 0.55
N ASP A 201 0.40 7.93 1.65
CA ASP A 201 1.37 6.91 2.01
C ASP A 201 1.46 6.70 3.52
N ILE A 202 1.88 5.51 3.93
CA ILE A 202 2.04 5.11 5.32
C ILE A 202 3.38 4.42 5.55
N ILE A 203 4.01 4.72 6.68
CA ILE A 203 5.21 4.00 7.13
C ILE A 203 5.09 3.58 8.59
N ILE A 204 5.67 2.42 8.90
CA ILE A 204 5.79 1.89 10.25
C ILE A 204 7.26 1.96 10.66
N GLU A 205 7.55 2.61 11.79
CA GLU A 205 8.86 2.57 12.44
C GLU A 205 8.85 1.48 13.52
N PRO A 206 9.34 0.27 13.24
CA PRO A 206 9.15 -0.88 14.13
C PRO A 206 9.85 -0.72 15.47
N LYS A 207 10.98 0.01 15.52
CA LYS A 207 11.78 0.19 16.75
C LYS A 207 11.08 1.07 17.79
N THR A 208 10.36 2.08 17.34
CA THR A 208 9.69 3.07 18.21
C THR A 208 8.20 2.82 18.31
N ARG A 209 7.67 1.81 17.59
CA ARG A 209 6.23 1.51 17.47
C ARG A 209 5.43 2.74 17.04
N LYS A 210 5.96 3.50 16.08
CA LYS A 210 5.27 4.67 15.50
C LYS A 210 4.71 4.35 14.12
N PHE A 211 3.49 4.83 13.90
CA PHE A 211 2.84 4.86 12.61
C PHE A 211 2.84 6.28 12.07
N TYR A 212 3.21 6.44 10.81
CA TYR A 212 3.15 7.72 10.11
C TYR A 212 2.24 7.60 8.90
N CYS A 213 1.45 8.63 8.62
CA CYS A 213 0.65 8.74 7.40
C CYS A 213 0.88 10.11 6.77
N LEU A 214 1.25 10.14 5.50
CA LEU A 214 1.23 11.33 4.67
C LEU A 214 -0.17 11.47 4.08
N SER A 215 -0.73 12.67 4.15
CA SER A 215 -1.98 12.99 3.46
C SER A 215 -1.88 14.36 2.80
N ASP A 216 -2.63 14.57 1.73
CA ASP A 216 -2.52 15.76 0.91
C ASP A 216 -3.84 16.16 0.26
N ASN A 217 -3.85 17.32 -0.41
CA ASN A 217 -5.00 17.81 -1.17
C ASN A 217 -4.85 17.51 -2.68
N LEU A 218 -4.30 16.35 -3.08
CA LEU A 218 -4.09 16.02 -4.49
C LEU A 218 -5.34 16.16 -5.37
N PRO A 219 -6.56 15.76 -4.94
CA PRO A 219 -7.76 15.98 -5.73
C PRO A 219 -8.04 17.47 -5.99
N VAL A 220 -7.78 18.33 -5.00
CA VAL A 220 -7.93 19.80 -5.15
C VAL A 220 -6.90 20.31 -6.14
N LEU A 221 -5.64 19.86 -6.03
CA LEU A 221 -4.55 20.26 -6.93
C LEU A 221 -4.87 19.94 -8.40
N GLN A 222 -5.50 18.80 -8.66
CA GLN A 222 -5.76 18.34 -10.03
C GLN A 222 -7.07 18.84 -10.61
N TYR A 223 -8.10 19.02 -9.79
CA TYR A 223 -9.48 19.18 -10.25
C TYR A 223 -10.19 20.43 -9.71
N SER A 224 -9.51 21.25 -8.92
CA SER A 224 -10.08 22.47 -8.33
C SER A 224 -9.04 23.62 -8.30
N GLU A 225 -9.41 24.74 -7.68
CA GLU A 225 -8.51 25.85 -7.41
C GLU A 225 -7.65 25.54 -6.17
N TYR A 226 -6.34 25.41 -6.38
CA TYR A 226 -5.39 25.06 -5.33
C TYR A 226 -4.83 26.31 -4.64
N ASP A 227 -5.26 26.56 -3.40
CA ASP A 227 -4.71 27.65 -2.59
C ASP A 227 -3.35 27.24 -2.01
N VAL A 228 -2.28 27.93 -2.42
CA VAL A 228 -0.93 27.68 -1.90
C VAL A 228 -0.67 28.30 -0.52
N ASN A 229 -1.59 29.14 -0.03
CA ASN A 229 -1.44 29.81 1.28
C ASN A 229 -2.07 29.01 2.43
N GLN A 230 -2.85 27.97 2.15
CA GLN A 230 -3.36 27.04 3.16
C GLN A 230 -2.43 25.84 3.35
N THR A 231 -2.65 25.08 4.42
CA THR A 231 -1.93 23.82 4.64
C THR A 231 -2.54 22.73 3.77
N ASN A 232 -1.75 22.20 2.83
CA ASN A 232 -2.20 21.18 1.86
C ASN A 232 -1.56 19.81 2.05
N PHE A 233 -0.60 19.68 2.97
CA PHE A 233 0.13 18.44 3.23
C PHE A 233 0.23 18.24 4.74
N TYR A 234 -0.05 17.04 5.21
CA TYR A 234 0.01 16.68 6.62
C TYR A 234 0.83 15.40 6.80
N ILE A 235 1.69 15.40 7.83
CA ILE A 235 2.33 14.18 8.33
C ILE A 235 1.68 13.88 9.68
N HIS A 236 0.89 12.82 9.70
CA HIS A 236 0.23 12.32 10.91
C HIS A 236 1.15 11.33 11.61
N VAL A 237 1.13 11.32 12.94
CA VAL A 237 1.90 10.38 13.75
C VAL A 237 0.99 9.79 14.81
N ALA A 238 1.02 8.48 14.97
CA ALA A 238 0.27 7.76 15.99
C ALA A 238 1.12 6.68 16.65
N SER A 239 0.72 6.29 17.87
CA SER A 239 1.18 5.07 18.51
C SER A 239 0.64 3.86 17.74
N LEU A 240 1.54 3.00 17.25
CA LEU A 240 1.15 1.78 16.54
C LEU A 240 0.42 0.79 17.48
N ASP A 241 0.73 0.82 18.76
CA ASP A 241 0.07 -0.01 19.77
C ASP A 241 -1.36 0.44 20.05
N ASP A 242 -1.62 1.76 20.00
CA ASP A 242 -2.97 2.31 20.10
C ASP A 242 -3.80 1.89 18.88
N LEU A 243 -3.22 2.00 17.68
CA LEU A 243 -3.86 1.53 16.44
C LEU A 243 -4.10 0.02 16.43
N THR A 244 -3.16 -0.76 16.98
CA THR A 244 -3.31 -2.22 17.15
C THR A 244 -4.48 -2.54 18.08
N THR A 245 -4.58 -1.81 19.19
CA THR A 245 -5.66 -1.97 20.17
C THR A 245 -7.01 -1.62 19.54
N ALA A 246 -7.08 -0.49 18.83
CA ALA A 246 -8.28 -0.08 18.09
C ALA A 246 -8.67 -1.12 17.04
N CYS A 247 -7.70 -1.67 16.30
CA CYS A 247 -7.94 -2.69 15.29
C CYS A 247 -8.60 -3.95 15.85
N ARG A 248 -8.15 -4.38 17.04
CA ARG A 248 -8.63 -5.60 17.71
C ARG A 248 -9.83 -5.39 18.62
N ALA A 249 -10.25 -4.15 18.86
CA ALA A 249 -11.45 -3.86 19.64
C ALA A 249 -12.65 -4.59 19.03
N LYS A 250 -13.51 -5.20 19.85
CA LYS A 250 -14.75 -5.79 19.34
C LYS A 250 -15.63 -4.67 18.80
N ALA A 251 -16.29 -4.91 17.66
CA ALA A 251 -17.38 -4.03 17.25
C ALA A 251 -18.45 -4.06 18.35
N GLU A 252 -18.82 -2.89 18.86
CA GLU A 252 -19.96 -2.73 19.78
C GLU A 252 -21.29 -2.85 19.03
#